data_AF-A0A8J6JIP3-F1
#
_entry.id   AF-A0A8J6JIP3-F1
#
_cell.length_a   1.000
_cell.length_b   1.000
_cell.length_c   1.000
_cell.angle_alpha   90.00
_cell.angle_beta   90.00
_cell.angle_gamma   90.00
#
_symmetry.space_group_name_H-M   'P 1'
#
loop_
_entity.id
_entity.type
_entity.pdbx_description
1 polymer ?
#
loop_
_entity_poly.entity_id
_entity_poly.type
_entity_poly.pdbx_seq_one_letter_code
_entity_poly.pdbx_strand_id
1 'polypeptide(L)'
;MSFSNLNAPSSALRVCVDHAGGGYLSGLVYSQRVTEPIPFTDIGNLLLRLDEVLEAQNFPQAFQRSRSFTGRKDPVPAAADPSEGMSADTVTDAHGLVYTFEVSVTSRRNASWQGMVDWLDGEGRQEFSSALELIKLIEEHVI
;
A
#
# COMPACT_ATOMS: atom_id res chain seq x y z
N MET A 1 9.09 -19.21 -0.55
CA MET A 1 10.25 -18.32 -0.73
C MET A 1 9.99 -17.08 0.11
N SER A 2 11.01 -16.27 0.41
CA SER A 2 10.84 -15.09 1.28
C SER A 2 10.63 -13.83 0.43
N PHE A 3 9.77 -12.92 0.89
CA PHE A 3 9.63 -11.57 0.33
C PHE A 3 10.93 -10.75 0.35
N SER A 4 11.97 -11.23 1.03
CA SER A 4 13.34 -10.71 1.01
C SER A 4 13.97 -10.64 -0.39
N ASN A 5 13.45 -11.37 -1.38
CA ASN A 5 13.96 -11.38 -2.76
C ASN A 5 13.14 -10.48 -3.72
N LEU A 6 12.13 -9.75 -3.24
CA LEU A 6 11.43 -8.77 -4.07
C LEU A 6 12.35 -7.58 -4.35
N ASN A 7 12.60 -7.30 -5.63
CA ASN A 7 13.22 -6.04 -6.05
C ASN A 7 12.25 -4.87 -5.77
N ALA A 8 12.78 -3.64 -5.62
CA ALA A 8 12.00 -2.44 -5.29
C ALA A 8 10.65 -2.29 -6.05
N PRO A 9 10.57 -2.45 -7.40
CA PRO A 9 9.29 -2.35 -8.12
C PRO A 9 8.31 -3.50 -7.82
N SER A 10 8.81 -4.71 -7.52
CA SER A 10 7.95 -5.85 -7.16
C SER A 10 7.43 -5.81 -5.72
N SER A 11 7.96 -4.89 -4.90
CA SER A 11 7.53 -4.69 -3.51
C SER A 11 6.50 -3.58 -3.33
N ALA A 12 6.22 -2.80 -4.39
CA ALA A 12 5.31 -1.67 -4.33
C ALA A 12 3.84 -2.11 -4.28
N LEU A 13 3.03 -1.29 -3.60
CA LEU A 13 1.57 -1.39 -3.56
C LEU A 13 1.03 -0.28 -4.45
N ARG A 14 0.48 -0.64 -5.61
CA ARG A 14 -0.12 0.31 -6.53
C ARG A 14 -1.53 0.66 -6.06
N VAL A 15 -1.77 1.93 -5.82
CA VAL A 15 -3.05 2.48 -5.39
C VAL A 15 -3.72 3.14 -6.59
N CYS A 16 -4.84 2.57 -7.00
CA CYS A 16 -5.71 3.08 -8.05
C CYS A 16 -6.88 3.80 -7.40
N VAL A 17 -6.92 5.13 -7.52
CA VAL A 17 -7.98 5.96 -6.95
C VAL A 17 -9.09 6.14 -7.98
N ASP A 18 -10.29 5.68 -7.65
CA ASP A 18 -11.46 5.74 -8.54
C ASP A 18 -12.37 6.92 -8.21
N HIS A 19 -12.34 7.39 -6.96
CA HIS A 19 -13.06 8.57 -6.53
C HIS A 19 -12.19 9.38 -5.56
N ALA A 20 -12.13 10.70 -5.76
CA ALA A 20 -11.58 11.65 -4.81
C ALA A 20 -12.49 12.88 -4.76
N GLY A 21 -12.92 13.28 -3.57
CA GLY A 21 -13.79 14.44 -3.38
C GLY A 21 -14.62 14.35 -2.10
N GLY A 22 -15.04 15.51 -1.58
CA GLY A 22 -15.84 15.55 -0.35
C GLY A 22 -15.09 15.07 0.90
N GLY A 23 -13.76 15.11 0.89
CA GLY A 23 -12.90 14.73 2.02
C GLY A 23 -12.61 13.23 2.14
N TYR A 24 -12.94 12.42 1.13
CA TYR A 24 -12.59 11.01 1.08
C TYR A 24 -12.06 10.61 -0.29
N LEU A 25 -11.33 9.49 -0.33
CA LEU A 25 -10.99 8.80 -1.56
C LEU A 25 -11.23 7.30 -1.46
N SER A 26 -11.54 6.67 -2.57
CA SER A 26 -11.79 5.23 -2.65
C SER A 26 -11.26 4.64 -3.94
N GLY A 27 -11.04 3.33 -3.95
CA GLY A 27 -10.54 2.62 -5.10
C GLY A 27 -10.01 1.24 -4.74
N LEU A 28 -8.99 0.81 -5.48
CA LEU A 28 -8.42 -0.54 -5.40
C LEU A 28 -6.89 -0.50 -5.27
N VAL A 29 -6.34 -1.44 -4.51
CA VAL A 29 -4.89 -1.67 -4.41
C VAL A 29 -4.52 -2.93 -5.18
N TYR A 30 -3.53 -2.80 -6.07
CA TYR A 30 -2.94 -3.88 -6.86
C TYR A 30 -1.49 -4.08 -6.45
N SER A 31 -1.03 -5.33 -6.36
CA SER A 31 0.38 -5.63 -6.08
C SER A 31 0.68 -7.10 -6.32
N GLN A 32 1.95 -7.39 -6.63
CA GLN A 32 2.49 -8.76 -6.59
C GLN A 32 2.56 -9.32 -5.15
N ARG A 33 2.15 -8.52 -4.16
CA ARG A 33 2.04 -8.91 -2.75
C ARG A 33 0.64 -9.38 -2.37
N VAL A 34 -0.33 -9.31 -3.27
CA VAL A 34 -1.72 -9.69 -2.97
C VAL A 34 -2.25 -10.60 -4.06
N THR A 35 -3.16 -11.51 -3.71
CA THR A 35 -3.74 -12.47 -4.66
C THR A 35 -4.94 -11.90 -5.42
N GLU A 36 -5.60 -10.87 -4.88
CA GLU A 36 -6.73 -10.15 -5.48
C GLU A 36 -6.71 -8.67 -5.09
N PRO A 37 -7.35 -7.76 -5.87
CA PRO A 37 -7.30 -6.33 -5.59
C PRO A 37 -7.98 -6.00 -4.27
N ILE A 38 -7.35 -5.15 -3.47
CA ILE A 38 -7.88 -4.78 -2.15
C ILE A 38 -8.69 -3.49 -2.26
N PRO A 39 -10.00 -3.50 -1.99
CA PRO A 39 -10.79 -2.28 -1.95
C PRO A 39 -10.48 -1.45 -0.72
N PHE A 40 -10.47 -0.13 -0.90
CA PHE A 40 -10.41 0.84 0.17
C PHE A 40 -11.46 1.94 0.02
N THR A 41 -11.93 2.48 1.15
CA THR A 41 -13.05 3.45 1.20
C THR A 41 -12.67 4.86 1.61
N ASP A 42 -11.49 5.01 2.22
CA ASP A 42 -10.92 6.27 2.71
C ASP A 42 -9.41 6.08 2.98
N ILE A 43 -8.69 7.17 3.30
CA ILE A 43 -7.25 7.13 3.60
C ILE A 43 -6.93 6.23 4.80
N GLY A 44 -7.74 6.29 5.86
CA GLY A 44 -7.52 5.49 7.06
C GLY A 44 -7.67 4.01 6.75
N ASN A 45 -8.71 3.64 6.01
CA ASN A 45 -8.93 2.29 5.53
C ASN A 45 -7.79 1.82 4.60
N LEU A 46 -7.34 2.67 3.67
CA LEU A 46 -6.18 2.37 2.81
C LEU A 46 -4.96 2.01 3.64
N LEU A 47 -4.58 2.86 4.61
CA LEU A 47 -3.42 2.58 5.46
C LEU A 47 -3.59 1.30 6.27
N LEU A 48 -4.77 1.03 6.81
CA LEU A 48 -5.02 -0.22 7.54
C LEU A 48 -4.88 -1.44 6.62
N ARG A 49 -5.40 -1.37 5.39
CA ARG A 49 -5.26 -2.45 4.40
C ARG A 49 -3.80 -2.71 4.04
N LEU A 50 -3.01 -1.65 3.82
CA LEU A 50 -1.59 -1.81 3.53
C LEU A 50 -0.84 -2.39 4.74
N ASP A 51 -1.13 -1.94 5.97
CA ASP A 51 -0.53 -2.50 7.20
C ASP A 51 -0.80 -4.00 7.34
N GLU A 52 -2.04 -4.41 7.04
CA GLU A 52 -2.45 -5.81 7.10
C GLU A 52 -1.63 -6.69 6.15
N VAL A 53 -1.32 -6.20 4.95
CA VAL A 53 -0.45 -6.89 3.98
C VAL A 53 0.98 -7.01 4.51
N LEU A 54 1.55 -5.91 5.00
CA LEU A 54 2.92 -5.90 5.55
C LEU A 54 3.06 -6.81 6.78
N GLU A 55 2.01 -6.87 7.61
CA GLU A 55 1.97 -7.70 8.80
C GLU A 55 1.82 -9.18 8.46
N ALA A 56 0.92 -9.54 7.53
CA ALA A 56 0.73 -10.92 7.09
C ALA A 56 2.01 -11.51 6.47
N GLN A 57 2.78 -10.68 5.77
CA GLN A 57 4.02 -11.07 5.10
C GLN A 57 5.26 -10.88 5.97
N ASN A 58 5.09 -10.30 7.16
CA ASN A 58 6.16 -9.88 8.08
C ASN A 58 7.30 -9.12 7.36
N PHE A 59 6.94 -8.27 6.39
CA PHE A 59 7.91 -7.59 5.53
C PHE A 59 7.44 -6.20 5.08
N PRO A 60 8.21 -5.13 5.31
CA PRO A 60 9.40 -5.11 6.17
C PRO A 60 8.99 -5.43 7.61
N GLN A 61 9.82 -6.11 8.39
CA GLN A 61 9.44 -6.53 9.74
C GLN A 61 9.12 -5.31 10.65
N ALA A 62 8.05 -5.39 11.43
CA ALA A 62 7.72 -4.36 12.42
C ALA A 62 8.73 -4.41 13.57
N PHE A 63 9.25 -3.25 13.98
CA PHE A 63 10.13 -3.17 15.15
C PHE A 63 9.35 -3.18 16.47
N GLN A 64 8.03 -2.97 16.42
CA GLN A 64 7.13 -2.99 17.56
C GLN A 64 5.90 -3.81 17.21
N ARG A 65 5.39 -4.59 18.17
CA ARG A 65 4.20 -5.43 17.97
C ARG A 65 2.93 -4.60 18.09
N SER A 66 2.06 -4.64 17.09
CA SER A 66 0.74 -4.01 17.15
C SER A 66 -0.17 -4.73 18.15
N ARG A 67 -1.01 -3.98 18.86
CA ARG A 67 -2.00 -4.50 19.81
C ARG A 67 -3.38 -4.33 19.19
N SER A 68 -4.20 -5.38 19.18
CA SER A 68 -5.60 -5.31 18.74
C SER A 68 -6.56 -5.36 19.93
N PHE A 69 -7.62 -4.55 19.89
CA PHE A 69 -8.70 -4.57 20.89
C PHE A 69 -9.80 -5.60 20.55
N THR A 70 -9.87 -6.04 19.29
CA THR A 70 -10.80 -7.06 18.78
C THR A 70 -10.05 -8.04 17.87
N GLY A 71 -10.63 -9.21 17.59
CA GLY A 71 -10.14 -10.09 16.52
C GLY A 71 -10.21 -9.39 15.16
N ARG A 72 -9.21 -9.61 14.29
CA ARG A 72 -9.16 -9.07 12.91
C ARG A 72 -10.44 -9.50 12.18
N LYS A 73 -11.17 -8.53 11.61
CA LYS A 73 -12.53 -8.77 11.11
C LYS A 73 -12.59 -9.35 9.70
N ASP A 74 -11.60 -9.08 8.84
CA ASP A 74 -11.48 -9.71 7.52
C ASP A 74 -10.00 -9.87 7.17
N PRO A 75 -9.54 -11.07 6.75
CA PRO A 75 -8.19 -11.24 6.24
C PRO A 75 -8.00 -10.42 4.96
N VAL A 76 -6.87 -9.73 4.82
CA VAL A 76 -6.44 -9.25 3.49
C VAL A 76 -5.94 -10.43 2.67
N PRO A 77 -6.10 -10.39 1.34
CA PRO A 77 -5.59 -11.40 0.42
C PRO A 77 -4.08 -11.25 0.21
N ALA A 78 -3.31 -11.21 1.29
CA ALA A 78 -1.85 -11.14 1.22
C ALA A 78 -1.30 -12.47 0.70
N ALA A 79 -0.50 -12.39 -0.37
CA ALA A 79 0.21 -13.55 -0.90
C ALA A 79 1.18 -14.09 0.16
N ALA A 80 1.34 -15.41 0.29
CA ALA A 80 2.34 -16.00 1.17
C ALA A 80 3.73 -16.02 0.52
N ASP A 81 3.77 -16.00 -0.81
CA ASP A 81 4.96 -15.99 -1.65
C ASP A 81 4.76 -15.08 -2.87
N PRO A 82 5.82 -14.43 -3.40
CA PRO A 82 5.73 -13.64 -4.63
C PRO A 82 5.07 -14.34 -5.82
N SER A 83 5.19 -15.67 -5.93
CA SER A 83 4.58 -16.45 -7.02
C SER A 83 3.06 -16.59 -6.94
N GLU A 84 2.46 -16.36 -5.77
CA GLU A 84 1.02 -16.38 -5.56
C GLU A 84 0.36 -15.02 -5.82
N GLY A 85 1.17 -13.96 -5.82
CA GLY A 85 0.68 -12.61 -6.06
C GLY A 85 0.26 -12.37 -7.51
N MET A 86 -0.35 -11.21 -7.74
CA MET A 86 -0.67 -10.77 -9.09
C MET A 86 0.56 -10.76 -10.01
N SER A 87 0.32 -10.95 -11.30
CA SER A 87 1.37 -10.78 -12.31
C SER A 87 1.82 -9.32 -12.40
N ALA A 88 3.08 -9.11 -12.80
CA ALA A 88 3.62 -7.76 -13.01
C ALA A 88 2.81 -6.97 -14.07
N ASP A 89 2.36 -7.63 -15.13
CA ASP A 89 1.54 -7.01 -16.19
C ASP A 89 0.19 -6.56 -15.63
N THR A 90 -0.49 -7.41 -14.85
CA THR A 90 -1.76 -7.05 -14.19
C THR A 90 -1.62 -5.83 -13.29
N VAL A 91 -0.52 -5.73 -12.53
CA VAL A 91 -0.27 -4.57 -11.67
C VAL A 91 0.05 -3.34 -12.52
N THR A 92 0.84 -3.49 -13.58
CA THR A 92 1.29 -2.39 -14.44
C THR A 92 0.16 -1.80 -15.28
N ASP A 93 -0.79 -2.63 -15.71
CA ASP A 93 -1.96 -2.23 -16.50
C ASP A 93 -3.09 -1.67 -15.62
N ALA A 94 -3.01 -1.81 -14.29
CA ALA A 94 -4.00 -1.27 -13.37
C ALA A 94 -3.83 0.24 -13.21
N HIS A 95 -4.95 0.95 -13.37
CA HIS A 95 -5.05 2.41 -13.23
C HIS A 95 -6.36 2.79 -12.57
N GLY A 96 -6.31 3.82 -11.71
CA GLY A 96 -7.51 4.43 -11.13
C GLY A 96 -8.20 5.37 -12.12
N LEU A 97 -9.48 5.66 -11.89
CA LEU A 97 -10.23 6.62 -12.70
C LEU A 97 -9.79 8.08 -12.48
N VAL A 98 -9.25 8.40 -11.30
CA VAL A 98 -8.89 9.76 -10.89
C VAL A 98 -7.38 9.94 -10.78
N TYR A 99 -6.71 9.01 -10.10
CA TYR A 99 -5.27 9.12 -9.84
C TYR A 99 -4.65 7.74 -9.62
N THR A 100 -3.38 7.55 -9.98
CA THR A 100 -2.63 6.32 -9.71
C THR A 100 -1.24 6.61 -9.12
N PHE A 101 -0.89 5.89 -8.05
CA PHE A 101 0.43 6.02 -7.43
C PHE A 101 0.91 4.71 -6.81
N GLU A 102 2.21 4.59 -6.56
CA GLU A 102 2.80 3.41 -5.93
C GLU A 102 3.38 3.74 -4.56
N VAL A 103 3.04 2.95 -3.55
CA VAL A 103 3.58 3.07 -2.19
C VAL A 103 4.57 1.95 -1.93
N SER A 104 5.80 2.31 -1.58
CA SER A 104 6.85 1.38 -1.17
C SER A 104 7.25 1.66 0.27
N VAL A 105 6.86 0.80 1.21
CA VAL A 105 7.28 0.90 2.62
C VAL A 105 8.61 0.16 2.80
N THR A 106 9.66 0.91 3.18
CA THR A 106 11.02 0.38 3.35
C THR A 106 11.37 0.13 4.81
N SER A 107 10.72 0.82 5.76
CA SER A 107 10.92 0.62 7.19
C SER A 107 9.65 0.83 8.01
N ARG A 108 9.57 0.12 9.14
CA ARG A 108 8.51 0.25 10.15
C ARG A 108 9.08 0.58 11.53
N ARG A 109 9.93 1.61 11.61
CA ARG A 109 10.56 2.06 12.86
C ARG A 109 9.71 3.13 13.55
N ASN A 110 9.88 3.26 14.87
CA ASN A 110 9.19 4.28 15.68
C ASN A 110 7.65 4.25 15.58
N ALA A 111 7.05 3.04 15.51
CA ALA A 111 5.61 2.86 15.31
C ALA A 111 5.04 3.60 14.08
N SER A 112 5.85 3.82 13.06
CA SER A 112 5.45 4.53 11.84
C SER A 112 6.09 3.90 10.61
N TRP A 113 5.77 4.42 9.42
CA TRP A 113 6.30 3.95 8.15
C TRP A 113 7.27 4.94 7.54
N GLN A 114 8.34 4.42 6.95
CA GLN A 114 9.25 5.16 6.11
C GLN A 114 9.28 4.50 4.75
N GLY A 115 9.38 5.30 3.69
CA GLY A 115 9.24 4.76 2.35
C GLY A 115 9.19 5.84 1.29
N MET A 116 8.64 5.45 0.15
CA MET A 116 8.56 6.26 -1.05
C MET A 116 7.17 6.15 -1.65
N VAL A 117 6.68 7.26 -2.20
CA VAL A 117 5.53 7.30 -3.08
C VAL A 117 6.00 7.64 -4.50
N ASP A 118 5.53 6.92 -5.51
CA ASP A 118 5.77 7.22 -6.92
C ASP A 118 4.47 7.67 -7.57
N TRP A 119 4.38 8.94 -7.94
CA TRP A 119 3.21 9.54 -8.56
C TRP A 119 3.22 9.27 -10.07
N LEU A 120 2.47 8.26 -10.51
CA LEU A 120 2.50 7.80 -11.90
C LEU A 120 1.88 8.80 -12.88
N ASP A 121 1.12 9.79 -12.37
CA ASP A 121 0.45 10.82 -13.16
C ASP A 121 1.27 12.13 -13.30
N GLY A 122 2.56 12.14 -12.93
CA GLY A 122 3.51 13.13 -13.45
C GLY A 122 4.37 13.89 -12.44
N GLU A 123 4.15 13.73 -11.13
CA GLU A 123 4.94 14.43 -10.10
C GLU A 123 6.21 13.68 -9.65
N GLY A 124 6.39 12.45 -10.15
CA GLY A 124 7.56 11.62 -9.89
C GLY A 124 7.60 11.08 -8.46
N ARG A 125 8.79 10.67 -8.02
CA ARG A 125 8.97 9.96 -6.75
C ARG A 125 9.28 10.90 -5.59
N GLN A 126 8.59 10.72 -4.47
CA GLN A 126 8.81 11.46 -3.22
C GLN A 126 9.04 10.52 -2.03
N GLU A 127 9.86 10.96 -1.08
CA GLU A 127 10.13 10.25 0.17
C GLU A 127 9.09 10.61 1.23
N PHE A 128 8.74 9.65 2.08
CA PHE A 128 8.03 9.92 3.33
C PHE A 128 8.77 9.26 4.51
N SER A 129 8.83 9.98 5.62
CA SER A 129 9.48 9.58 6.87
C SER A 129 8.48 9.14 7.95
N SER A 130 7.18 9.31 7.71
CA SER A 130 6.13 8.82 8.61
C SER A 130 4.83 8.49 7.86
N ALA A 131 3.97 7.70 8.50
CA ALA A 131 2.61 7.45 7.99
C ALA A 131 1.79 8.76 7.87
N LEU A 132 1.98 9.72 8.78
CA LEU A 132 1.31 11.03 8.69
C LEU A 132 1.81 11.86 7.50
N GLU A 133 3.10 11.77 7.19
CA GLU A 133 3.66 12.41 6.01
C GLU A 133 3.12 11.78 4.73
N LEU A 134 2.98 10.44 4.67
CA LEU A 134 2.28 9.78 3.58
C LEU A 134 0.84 10.28 3.43
N ILE A 135 0.08 10.46 4.52
CA ILE A 135 -1.27 11.05 4.47
C ILE A 135 -1.22 12.44 3.87
N LYS A 136 -0.33 13.31 4.37
CA LYS A 136 -0.19 14.69 3.89
C LYS A 136 0.12 14.73 2.40
N LEU A 137 1.01 13.87 1.94
CA LEU A 137 1.37 13.73 0.54
C LEU A 137 0.17 13.32 -0.33
N ILE A 138 -0.62 12.34 0.12
CA ILE A 138 -1.86 11.93 -0.58
C ILE A 138 -2.87 13.08 -0.61
N GLU A 139 -3.06 13.78 0.51
CA GLU A 139 -3.95 14.95 0.57
C GLU A 139 -3.51 16.07 -0.38
N GLU A 140 -2.20 16.32 -0.52
CA GLU A 140 -1.68 17.39 -1.38
C GLU A 140 -1.80 17.12 -2.88
N HIS A 141 -1.75 15.84 -3.30
CA HIS A 141 -1.69 15.46 -4.71
C HIS A 141 -3.01 14.90 -5.26
N VAL A 142 -3.88 14.37 -4.39
CA VAL A 142 -5.09 13.62 -4.80
C VAL A 142 -6.39 14.33 -4.40
N ILE A 143 -6.39 15.12 -3.32
CA ILE A 143 -7.60 15.76 -2.73
C ILE A 143 -7.60 17.26 -3.01
#